data_AF-A0A7C9EWP3-F1
#
_entry.id   AF-A0A7C9EWP3-F1
#
_cell.length_a   1.000
_cell.length_b   1.000
_cell.length_c   1.000
_cell.angle_alpha   90.00
_cell.angle_beta   90.00
_cell.angle_gamma   90.00
#
_symmetry.space_group_name_H-M   'P 1'
#
loop_
_entity.id
_entity.type
_entity.pdbx_description
1 polymer ?
#
loop_
_entity_poly.entity_id
_entity_poly.type
_entity_poly.pdbx_seq_one_letter_code
_entity_poly.pdbx_strand_id
1 'polypeptide(L)'
;QIGLAQKVEKHELLEMRRIAAYIYKKAGRWKQSIALSKKDNLYKDAMETASQSGDRELAEELLVYFTEQGKKECFTSCLFVCYDLIRADVALELAWLNNMIDFAFPYLLQFIREYTGKVDELIKDKLEAQKEVKAREAEEKEQVAQQNMYAQLLPLALPAPPMPGMGGGPMGGGFVPPPPMGGMGMPPMPPFGMPPMGSY
;
A
#
# COMPACT_ATOMS: atom_id res chain seq x y z
N GLN A 1 14.85 -31.86 -23.19
CA GLN A 1 15.41 -31.50 -21.87
C GLN A 1 14.75 -32.30 -20.74
N ILE A 2 13.41 -32.37 -20.68
CA ILE A 2 12.69 -33.15 -19.64
C ILE A 2 13.01 -34.65 -19.66
N GLY A 3 13.11 -35.28 -20.84
CA GLY A 3 13.46 -36.71 -20.94
C GLY A 3 14.88 -37.07 -20.49
N LEU A 4 15.80 -36.10 -20.45
CA LEU A 4 17.14 -36.31 -19.86
C LEU A 4 17.04 -36.27 -18.33
N ALA A 5 16.32 -35.30 -17.77
CA ALA A 5 16.12 -35.18 -16.33
C ALA A 5 15.50 -36.47 -15.73
N GLN A 6 14.48 -37.04 -16.37
CA GLN A 6 13.85 -38.29 -15.90
C GLN A 6 14.78 -39.52 -15.93
N LYS A 7 15.74 -39.57 -16.86
CA LYS A 7 16.74 -40.65 -16.90
C LYS A 7 17.79 -40.49 -15.81
N VAL A 8 18.22 -39.25 -15.59
CA VAL A 8 19.26 -38.91 -14.61
C VAL A 8 18.70 -38.95 -13.17
N GLU A 9 17.40 -38.74 -12.98
CA GLU A 9 16.70 -38.84 -11.69
C GLU A 9 16.78 -40.24 -11.05
N LYS A 10 16.88 -41.29 -11.86
CA LYS A 10 16.94 -42.69 -11.39
C LYS A 10 18.36 -43.17 -11.09
N HIS A 11 19.37 -42.32 -11.31
CA HIS A 11 20.76 -42.73 -11.17
C HIS A 11 21.16 -42.82 -9.69
N GLU A 12 21.96 -43.82 -9.34
CA GLU A 12 22.35 -44.09 -7.94
C GLU A 12 23.19 -42.96 -7.33
N LEU A 13 23.97 -42.27 -8.16
CA LEU A 13 24.84 -41.16 -7.78
C LEU A 13 24.04 -39.90 -7.43
N LEU A 14 24.32 -39.34 -6.25
CA LEU A 14 23.71 -38.11 -5.75
C LEU A 14 23.99 -36.92 -6.69
N GLU A 15 25.21 -36.80 -7.22
CA GLU A 15 25.58 -35.70 -8.13
C GLU A 15 24.77 -35.71 -9.43
N MET A 16 24.43 -36.89 -9.94
CA MET A 16 23.60 -37.01 -11.13
C MET A 16 22.17 -36.55 -10.84
N ARG A 17 21.57 -37.00 -9.72
CA ARG A 17 20.26 -36.49 -9.27
C ARG A 17 20.27 -34.99 -9.03
N ARG A 18 21.36 -34.42 -8.50
CA ARG A 18 21.52 -32.97 -8.34
C ARG A 18 21.50 -32.24 -9.69
N ILE A 19 22.17 -32.77 -10.71
CA ILE A 19 22.09 -32.24 -12.08
C ILE A 19 20.65 -32.35 -12.62
N ALA A 20 19.94 -33.45 -12.34
CA ALA A 20 18.53 -33.59 -12.72
C ALA A 20 17.65 -32.51 -12.07
N ALA A 21 17.84 -32.24 -10.76
CA ALA A 21 17.15 -31.16 -10.05
C ALA A 21 17.43 -29.79 -10.69
N TYR A 22 18.68 -29.53 -11.09
CA TYR A 22 19.07 -28.30 -11.81
C TYR A 22 18.42 -28.19 -13.20
N ILE A 23 18.29 -29.30 -13.92
CA ILE A 23 17.60 -29.31 -15.22
C ILE A 23 16.10 -29.02 -15.01
N TYR A 24 15.47 -29.60 -13.98
CA TYR A 24 14.06 -29.30 -13.65
C TYR A 24 13.86 -27.86 -13.23
N LYS A 25 14.79 -27.28 -12.47
CA LYS A 25 14.84 -25.87 -12.10
C LYS A 25 14.86 -24.97 -13.35
N LYS A 26 15.77 -25.25 -14.30
CA LYS A 26 15.86 -24.52 -15.57
C LYS A 26 14.62 -24.69 -16.46
N ALA A 27 13.92 -25.81 -16.33
CA ALA A 27 12.68 -26.09 -17.07
C ALA A 27 11.41 -25.52 -16.42
N GLY A 28 11.52 -24.82 -15.27
CA GLY A 28 10.37 -24.27 -14.53
C GLY A 28 9.52 -25.34 -13.80
N ARG A 29 10.04 -26.56 -13.64
CA ARG A 29 9.39 -27.67 -12.91
C ARG A 29 9.80 -27.63 -11.44
N TRP A 30 9.38 -26.59 -10.72
CA TRP A 30 9.78 -26.34 -9.33
C TRP A 30 9.35 -27.47 -8.38
N LYS A 31 8.10 -27.93 -8.48
CA LYS A 31 7.55 -29.05 -7.66
C LYS A 31 8.39 -30.33 -7.77
N GLN A 32 8.80 -30.69 -8.99
CA GLN A 32 9.60 -31.90 -9.23
C GLN A 32 11.03 -31.72 -8.72
N SER A 33 11.62 -30.55 -8.94
CA SER A 33 12.96 -30.22 -8.43
C SER A 33 12.99 -30.27 -6.90
N ILE A 34 12.01 -29.66 -6.22
CA ILE A 34 11.90 -29.67 -4.75
C ILE A 34 11.65 -31.09 -4.24
N ALA A 35 10.76 -31.87 -4.87
CA ALA A 35 10.50 -33.26 -4.47
C ALA A 35 11.75 -34.14 -4.59
N LEU A 36 12.58 -33.93 -5.61
CA LEU A 36 13.85 -34.64 -5.77
C LEU A 36 14.85 -34.22 -4.68
N SER A 37 15.00 -32.91 -4.44
CA SER A 37 15.86 -32.39 -3.38
C SER A 37 15.42 -32.83 -1.97
N LYS A 38 14.11 -32.99 -1.72
CA LYS A 38 13.55 -33.58 -0.49
C LYS A 38 14.01 -35.03 -0.33
N LYS A 39 13.97 -35.85 -1.39
CA LYS A 39 14.43 -37.26 -1.37
C LYS A 39 15.93 -37.38 -1.10
N ASP A 40 16.72 -36.49 -1.68
CA ASP A 40 18.18 -36.54 -1.57
C ASP A 40 18.73 -35.80 -0.35
N ASN A 41 17.85 -35.25 0.50
CA ASN A 41 18.20 -34.44 1.68
C ASN A 41 19.06 -33.20 1.36
N LEU A 42 19.01 -32.70 0.13
CA LEU A 42 19.68 -31.49 -0.33
C LEU A 42 18.81 -30.26 -0.04
N TYR A 43 18.76 -29.86 1.23
CA TYR A 43 17.86 -28.80 1.67
C TYR A 43 18.27 -27.40 1.19
N LYS A 44 19.57 -27.13 1.01
CA LYS A 44 20.05 -25.85 0.48
C LYS A 44 19.53 -25.60 -0.93
N ASP A 45 19.72 -26.58 -1.82
CA ASP A 45 19.25 -26.51 -3.20
C ASP A 45 17.72 -26.44 -3.27
N ALA A 46 17.01 -27.12 -2.34
CA ALA A 46 15.54 -27.03 -2.23
C ALA A 46 15.08 -25.61 -1.88
N MET A 47 15.72 -24.97 -0.90
CA MET A 47 15.39 -23.59 -0.48
C MET A 47 15.68 -22.58 -1.59
N GLU A 48 16.83 -22.68 -2.26
CA GLU A 48 17.14 -21.82 -3.40
C GLU A 48 16.15 -21.99 -4.55
N THR A 49 15.70 -23.22 -4.79
CA THR A 49 14.71 -23.53 -5.83
C THR A 49 13.33 -22.97 -5.45
N ALA A 50 12.94 -23.05 -4.19
CA ALA A 50 11.71 -22.44 -3.69
C ALA A 50 11.75 -20.91 -3.79
N SER A 51 12.86 -20.28 -3.39
CA SER A 51 13.05 -18.83 -3.51
C SER A 51 13.00 -18.36 -4.97
N GLN A 52 13.64 -19.09 -5.89
CA GLN A 52 13.60 -18.75 -7.31
C GLN A 52 12.25 -19.00 -7.98
N SER A 53 11.44 -19.91 -7.45
CA SER A 53 10.12 -20.20 -8.01
C SER A 53 9.16 -19.02 -7.89
N GLY A 54 9.32 -18.17 -6.86
CA GLY A 54 8.41 -17.07 -6.61
C GLY A 54 7.02 -17.51 -6.09
N ASP A 55 6.78 -18.81 -5.93
CA ASP A 55 5.50 -19.38 -5.52
C ASP A 55 5.43 -19.48 -3.98
N ARG A 56 4.52 -18.72 -3.37
CA ARG A 56 4.31 -18.74 -1.91
C ARG A 56 3.90 -20.11 -1.39
N GLU A 57 2.99 -20.78 -2.09
CA GLU A 57 2.49 -22.10 -1.70
C GLU A 57 3.63 -23.14 -1.61
N LEU A 58 4.60 -23.09 -2.53
CA LEU A 58 5.75 -24.00 -2.52
C LEU A 58 6.68 -23.73 -1.34
N ALA A 59 6.88 -22.46 -0.99
CA ALA A 59 7.70 -22.08 0.15
C ALA A 59 7.05 -22.52 1.47
N GLU A 60 5.74 -22.33 1.62
CA GLU A 60 4.98 -22.77 2.80
C GLU A 60 4.97 -24.30 2.94
N GLU A 61 4.71 -25.05 1.85
CA GLU A 61 4.76 -26.52 1.86
C GLU A 61 6.16 -27.05 2.23
N LEU A 62 7.21 -26.38 1.76
CA LEU A 62 8.59 -26.71 2.13
C LEU A 62 8.88 -26.41 3.61
N LEU A 63 8.32 -25.32 4.14
CA LEU A 63 8.47 -24.95 5.55
C LEU A 63 7.79 -25.96 6.49
N VAL A 64 6.57 -26.40 6.15
CA VAL A 64 5.85 -27.45 6.88
C VAL A 64 6.68 -28.74 6.90
N TYR A 65 7.24 -29.13 5.75
CA TYR A 65 8.13 -30.29 5.68
C TYR A 65 9.35 -30.16 6.61
N PHE A 66 9.98 -28.99 6.70
CA PHE A 66 11.12 -28.80 7.61
C PHE A 66 10.73 -28.85 9.09
N THR A 67 9.53 -28.37 9.43
CA THR A 67 9.02 -28.48 10.80
C THR A 67 8.70 -29.92 11.20
N GLU A 68 8.12 -30.71 10.30
CA GLU A 68 7.86 -32.15 10.53
C GLU A 68 9.16 -32.95 10.68
N GLN A 69 10.20 -32.59 9.92
CA GLN A 69 11.53 -33.19 10.04
C GLN A 69 12.27 -32.79 11.33
N GLY A 70 11.77 -31.81 12.08
CA GLY A 70 12.35 -31.36 13.36
C GLY A 70 13.74 -30.70 13.25
N LYS A 71 14.18 -30.35 12.02
CA LYS A 71 15.50 -29.73 11.79
C LYS A 71 15.42 -28.22 11.95
N LYS A 72 15.71 -27.75 13.17
CA LYS A 72 15.63 -26.32 13.55
C LYS A 72 16.47 -25.40 12.66
N GLU A 73 17.66 -25.84 12.26
CA GLU A 73 18.58 -25.06 11.42
C GLU A 73 18.04 -24.86 10.00
N CYS A 74 17.35 -25.86 9.45
CA CYS A 74 16.74 -25.78 8.13
C CYS A 74 15.54 -24.84 8.14
N PHE A 75 14.81 -24.79 9.24
CA PHE A 75 13.69 -23.87 9.43
C PHE A 75 14.15 -22.40 9.37
N THR A 76 15.15 -22.00 10.17
CA THR A 76 15.69 -20.63 10.12
C THR A 76 16.25 -20.28 8.74
N SER A 77 16.99 -21.22 8.12
CA SER A 77 17.58 -20.99 6.79
C SER A 77 16.49 -20.78 5.72
N CYS A 78 15.40 -21.54 5.80
CA CYS A 78 14.27 -21.40 4.90
C CYS A 78 13.57 -20.05 5.06
N LEU A 79 13.35 -19.60 6.30
CA LEU A 79 12.77 -18.29 6.59
C LEU A 79 13.60 -17.14 6.00
N PHE A 80 14.92 -17.28 6.03
CA PHE A 80 15.82 -16.26 5.50
C PHE A 80 15.87 -16.25 3.97
N VAL A 81 15.99 -17.42 3.35
CA VAL A 81 16.08 -17.55 1.87
C VAL A 81 14.76 -17.19 1.17
N CYS A 82 13.64 -17.45 1.83
CA CYS A 82 12.29 -17.19 1.30
C CYS A 82 11.62 -15.98 1.99
N TYR A 83 12.39 -14.99 2.43
CA TYR A 83 11.91 -13.83 3.20
C TYR A 83 10.71 -13.11 2.56
N ASP A 84 10.76 -12.84 1.26
CA ASP A 84 9.70 -12.12 0.54
C ASP A 84 8.44 -12.96 0.30
N LEU A 85 8.60 -14.29 0.29
CA LEU A 85 7.57 -15.25 -0.08
C LEU A 85 6.72 -15.65 1.13
N ILE A 86 7.34 -15.85 2.28
CA ILE A 86 6.68 -16.39 3.46
C ILE A 86 5.93 -15.27 4.21
N ARG A 87 4.68 -15.54 4.62
CA ARG A 87 3.95 -14.66 5.53
C ARG A 87 4.44 -14.87 6.95
N ALA A 88 4.72 -13.78 7.65
CA ALA A 88 5.16 -13.81 9.05
C ALA A 88 4.18 -14.55 9.96
N ASP A 89 2.86 -14.45 9.69
CA ASP A 89 1.81 -15.13 10.45
C ASP A 89 2.00 -16.66 10.43
N VAL A 90 2.18 -17.24 9.23
CA VAL A 90 2.35 -18.68 9.02
C VAL A 90 3.67 -19.18 9.61
N ALA A 91 4.74 -18.39 9.44
CA ALA A 91 6.03 -18.68 10.03
C ALA A 91 5.95 -18.74 11.57
N LEU A 92 5.22 -17.81 12.18
CA LEU A 92 5.07 -17.72 13.63
C LEU A 92 4.22 -18.87 14.17
N GLU A 93 3.12 -19.21 13.49
CA GLU A 93 2.26 -20.35 13.85
C GLU A 93 3.08 -21.66 13.85
N LEU A 94 3.82 -21.91 12.78
CA LEU A 94 4.65 -23.12 12.65
C LEU A 94 5.80 -23.14 13.67
N ALA A 95 6.40 -21.98 13.98
CA ALA A 95 7.42 -21.87 15.01
C ALA A 95 6.84 -22.12 16.42
N TRP A 96 5.63 -21.64 16.69
CA TRP A 96 4.94 -21.80 17.97
C TRP A 96 4.54 -23.25 18.21
N LEU A 97 3.88 -23.89 17.24
CA LEU A 97 3.42 -25.27 17.36
C LEU A 97 4.58 -26.27 17.58
N ASN A 98 5.74 -25.99 16.99
CA ASN A 98 6.91 -26.86 17.10
C ASN A 98 7.89 -26.44 18.22
N ASN A 99 7.54 -25.43 19.03
CA ASN A 99 8.35 -24.96 20.15
C ASN A 99 9.77 -24.50 19.72
N MET A 100 9.87 -23.80 18.59
CA MET A 100 11.12 -23.32 17.95
C MET A 100 11.15 -21.81 17.70
N ILE A 101 10.40 -21.03 18.48
CA ILE A 101 10.21 -19.58 18.27
C ILE A 101 11.53 -18.81 18.34
N ASP A 102 12.48 -19.23 19.18
CA ASP A 102 13.78 -18.58 19.32
C ASP A 102 14.57 -18.52 17.99
N PHE A 103 14.35 -19.51 17.12
CA PHE A 103 14.96 -19.60 15.80
C PHE A 103 14.24 -18.75 14.74
N ALA A 104 12.98 -18.39 14.96
CA ALA A 104 12.19 -17.49 14.11
C ALA A 104 12.36 -16.01 14.50
N PHE A 105 12.87 -15.74 15.71
CA PHE A 105 12.96 -14.39 16.28
C PHE A 105 13.76 -13.40 15.41
N PRO A 106 14.94 -13.75 14.86
CA PRO A 106 15.69 -12.84 13.99
C PRO A 106 14.92 -12.44 12.73
N TYR A 107 14.15 -13.37 12.16
CA TYR A 107 13.28 -13.10 11.01
C TYR A 107 12.15 -12.13 11.38
N LEU A 108 11.49 -12.35 12.52
CA LEU A 108 10.42 -11.48 12.99
C LEU A 108 10.91 -10.05 13.26
N LEU A 109 12.09 -9.90 13.87
CA LEU A 109 12.69 -8.59 14.13
C LEU A 109 12.98 -7.83 12.83
N GLN A 110 13.51 -8.53 11.83
CA GLN A 110 13.75 -7.95 10.50
C GLN A 110 12.43 -7.48 9.86
N PHE A 111 11.39 -8.32 9.92
CA PHE A 111 10.07 -7.99 9.40
C PHE A 111 9.45 -6.76 10.07
N ILE A 112 9.50 -6.69 11.41
CA ILE A 112 8.98 -5.56 12.17
C ILE A 112 9.72 -4.27 11.81
N ARG A 113 11.06 -4.31 11.75
CA ARG A 113 11.88 -3.13 11.43
C ARG A 113 11.58 -2.59 10.03
N GLU A 114 11.44 -3.47 9.05
CA GLU A 114 11.14 -3.09 7.68
C GLU A 114 9.72 -2.57 7.53
N TYR A 115 8.75 -3.15 8.24
CA TYR A 115 7.38 -2.67 8.27
C TYR A 115 7.29 -1.28 8.91
N THR A 116 7.91 -1.07 10.07
CA THR A 116 7.96 0.26 10.71
C THR A 116 8.66 1.29 9.82
N GLY A 117 9.76 0.93 9.16
CA GLY A 117 10.47 1.82 8.24
C GLY A 117 9.63 2.23 7.03
N LYS A 118 8.98 1.27 6.36
CA LYS A 118 8.08 1.55 5.22
C LYS A 118 6.88 2.39 5.63
N VAL A 119 6.32 2.13 6.81
CA VAL A 119 5.20 2.91 7.34
C VAL A 119 5.64 4.35 7.65
N ASP A 120 6.81 4.54 8.25
CA ASP A 120 7.35 5.87 8.54
C ASP A 120 7.65 6.67 7.26
N GLU A 121 8.18 6.04 6.23
CA GLU A 121 8.39 6.66 4.90
C GLU A 121 7.05 7.05 4.26
N LEU A 122 6.07 6.12 4.22
CA LEU A 122 4.74 6.40 3.68
C LEU A 122 4.02 7.52 4.43
N ILE A 123 4.17 7.60 5.75
CA ILE A 123 3.60 8.69 6.55
C ILE A 123 4.25 10.03 6.18
N LYS A 124 5.57 10.07 5.99
CA LYS A 124 6.28 11.28 5.53
C LYS A 124 5.84 11.71 4.14
N ASP A 125 5.79 10.78 3.18
CA ASP A 125 5.33 11.05 1.81
C ASP A 125 3.90 11.59 1.79
N LYS A 126 3.00 11.01 2.61
CA LYS A 126 1.61 11.50 2.74
C LYS A 126 1.55 12.87 3.38
N LEU A 127 2.38 13.16 4.39
CA LEU A 127 2.46 14.48 5.01
C LEU A 127 3.03 15.53 4.07
N GLU A 128 4.04 15.21 3.27
CA GLU A 128 4.62 16.10 2.27
C GLU A 128 3.64 16.38 1.13
N ALA A 129 2.98 15.35 0.59
CA ALA A 129 1.92 15.53 -0.41
C ALA A 129 0.77 16.40 0.12
N GLN A 130 0.36 16.22 1.39
CA GLN A 130 -0.65 17.09 1.99
C GLN A 130 -0.17 18.53 2.21
N LYS A 131 1.12 18.73 2.53
CA LYS A 131 1.70 20.08 2.66
C LYS A 131 1.80 20.79 1.32
N GLU A 132 2.18 20.10 0.25
CA GLU A 132 2.21 20.66 -1.10
C GLU A 132 0.83 21.03 -1.61
N VAL A 133 -0.19 20.19 -1.37
CA VAL A 133 -1.58 20.50 -1.71
C VAL A 133 -2.06 21.73 -0.93
N LYS A 134 -1.79 21.80 0.37
CA LYS A 134 -2.13 22.97 1.20
C LYS A 134 -1.35 24.22 0.80
N ALA A 135 -0.11 24.10 0.34
CA ALA A 135 0.69 25.21 -0.15
C ALA A 135 0.15 25.74 -1.48
N ARG A 136 -0.21 24.86 -2.41
CA ARG A 136 -0.86 25.25 -3.69
C ARG A 136 -2.22 25.90 -3.47
N GLU A 137 -3.03 25.36 -2.56
CA GLU A 137 -4.32 25.97 -2.19
C GLU A 137 -4.13 27.33 -1.49
N ALA A 138 -3.04 27.53 -0.75
CA ALA A 138 -2.73 28.82 -0.12
C ALA A 138 -2.26 29.85 -1.17
N GLU A 139 -1.39 29.44 -2.10
CA GLU A 139 -0.95 30.29 -3.22
C GLU A 139 -2.09 30.66 -4.16
N GLU A 140 -3.01 29.74 -4.46
CA GLU A 140 -4.22 30.03 -5.24
C GLU A 140 -5.13 31.02 -4.52
N LYS A 141 -5.30 30.88 -3.19
CA LYS A 141 -6.06 31.85 -2.38
C LYS A 141 -5.38 33.22 -2.34
N GLU A 142 -4.05 33.28 -2.30
CA GLU A 142 -3.30 34.54 -2.33
C GLU A 142 -3.36 35.22 -3.70
N GLN A 143 -3.28 34.47 -4.80
CA GLN A 143 -3.43 34.99 -6.16
C GLN A 143 -4.85 35.50 -6.43
N VAL A 144 -5.88 34.78 -5.96
CA VAL A 144 -7.28 35.22 -6.04
C VAL A 144 -7.51 36.47 -5.18
N ALA A 145 -6.88 36.57 -4.01
CA ALA A 145 -6.94 37.77 -3.17
C ALA A 145 -6.23 38.96 -3.82
N GLN A 146 -5.06 38.76 -4.44
CA GLN A 146 -4.34 39.80 -5.19
C GLN A 146 -5.11 40.28 -6.43
N GLN A 147 -5.74 39.38 -7.19
CA GLN A 147 -6.61 39.76 -8.31
C GLN A 147 -7.83 40.56 -7.85
N ASN A 148 -8.46 40.18 -6.74
CA ASN A 148 -9.57 40.94 -6.15
C ASN A 148 -9.13 42.32 -5.63
N MET A 149 -7.92 42.40 -5.04
CA MET A 149 -7.35 43.67 -4.58
C MET A 149 -7.00 44.60 -5.77
N TYR A 150 -6.47 44.06 -6.86
CA TYR A 150 -6.17 44.83 -8.08
C TYR A 150 -7.44 45.33 -8.79
N ALA A 151 -8.53 44.55 -8.76
CA ALA A 151 -9.83 44.99 -9.25
C ALA A 151 -10.43 46.13 -8.41
N GLN A 152 -10.11 46.21 -7.12
CA GLN A 152 -10.53 47.29 -6.21
C GLN A 152 -9.63 48.55 -6.32
N LEU A 153 -8.42 48.40 -6.86
CA LEU A 153 -7.41 49.46 -7.07
C LEU A 153 -7.48 50.13 -8.45
N LEU A 154 -8.35 49.70 -9.37
CA LEU A 154 -8.74 50.44 -10.57
C LEU A 154 -9.74 51.55 -10.14
N PRO A 155 -9.27 52.76 -9.81
CA PRO A 155 -10.08 53.76 -9.13
C PRO A 155 -10.98 54.44 -10.16
N LEU A 156 -12.29 54.49 -9.85
CA LEU A 156 -13.17 55.68 -9.81
C LEU A 156 -12.90 56.93 -10.69
N ALA A 157 -12.20 56.83 -11.82
CA ALA A 157 -11.76 57.99 -12.61
C ALA A 157 -12.56 58.14 -13.91
N LEU A 158 -13.82 58.56 -13.81
CA LEU A 158 -14.43 59.38 -14.86
C LEU A 158 -15.53 60.29 -14.29
N PRO A 159 -15.38 61.63 -14.35
CA PRO A 159 -16.35 62.58 -13.84
C PRO A 159 -17.54 62.68 -14.80
N ALA A 160 -18.75 62.65 -14.21
CA ALA A 160 -20.01 62.80 -14.92
C ALA A 160 -20.14 64.16 -15.66
N PRO A 161 -20.63 64.18 -16.91
CA PRO A 161 -21.21 65.37 -17.53
C PRO A 161 -22.76 65.35 -17.46
N PRO A 162 -23.40 66.53 -17.49
CA PRO A 162 -24.74 66.76 -16.98
C PRO A 162 -25.82 66.41 -18.02
N MET A 163 -26.92 65.79 -17.59
CA MET A 163 -28.17 65.76 -18.37
C MET A 163 -29.21 66.67 -17.69
N PRO A 164 -29.47 67.86 -18.27
CA PRO A 164 -30.53 68.76 -17.82
C PRO A 164 -31.90 68.12 -18.00
N GLY A 165 -32.73 68.30 -16.97
CA GLY A 165 -34.09 67.81 -16.93
C GLY A 165 -34.95 68.25 -18.12
N MET A 166 -35.74 67.30 -18.59
CA MET A 166 -36.95 67.57 -19.36
C MET A 166 -38.12 67.04 -18.52
N GLY A 167 -38.95 67.99 -18.08
CA GLY A 167 -39.96 67.78 -17.06
C GLY A 167 -41.22 67.10 -17.55
N GLY A 168 -42.09 66.77 -16.59
CA GLY A 168 -43.51 66.59 -16.84
C GLY A 168 -44.19 65.52 -15.98
N GLY A 169 -44.82 65.95 -14.87
CA GLY A 169 -46.11 65.40 -14.45
C GLY A 169 -46.12 64.42 -13.25
N PRO A 170 -46.88 64.71 -12.17
CA PRO A 170 -47.08 63.83 -11.02
C PRO A 170 -48.40 63.05 -11.14
N MET A 171 -48.34 61.72 -11.09
CA MET A 171 -49.47 60.77 -10.91
C MET A 171 -48.80 59.43 -10.52
N GLY A 172 -49.07 58.74 -9.41
CA GLY A 172 -50.31 58.57 -8.68
C GLY A 172 -50.56 57.05 -8.56
N GLY A 173 -50.22 56.45 -7.41
CA GLY A 173 -50.78 55.19 -6.88
C GLY A 173 -50.46 53.86 -7.58
N GLY A 174 -50.17 52.82 -6.78
CA GLY A 174 -50.32 51.43 -7.24
C GLY A 174 -49.30 50.43 -6.69
N PHE A 175 -49.65 49.80 -5.57
CA PHE A 175 -48.92 48.74 -4.89
C PHE A 175 -49.05 47.41 -5.67
N VAL A 176 -47.93 46.73 -5.98
CA VAL A 176 -47.94 45.31 -6.37
C VAL A 176 -46.62 44.64 -5.90
N PRO A 177 -46.66 43.67 -4.97
CA PRO A 177 -45.47 42.94 -4.53
C PRO A 177 -45.13 41.77 -5.48
N PRO A 178 -43.86 41.35 -5.58
CA PRO A 178 -43.41 40.28 -6.48
C PRO A 178 -43.76 38.86 -5.94
N PRO A 179 -43.93 37.86 -6.82
CA PRO A 179 -44.42 36.53 -6.47
C PRO A 179 -43.33 35.62 -5.85
N PRO A 180 -43.71 34.63 -4.99
CA PRO A 180 -42.78 33.69 -4.39
C PRO A 180 -42.55 32.48 -5.30
N MET A 181 -41.29 32.22 -5.66
CA MET A 181 -40.89 31.00 -6.37
C MET A 181 -40.56 29.91 -5.34
N GLY A 182 -41.31 28.82 -5.38
CA GLY A 182 -41.23 27.73 -4.42
C GLY A 182 -40.16 26.67 -4.73
N GLY A 183 -39.69 26.03 -3.65
CA GLY A 183 -39.50 24.58 -3.57
C GLY A 183 -38.24 23.97 -4.17
N MET A 184 -37.19 23.81 -3.36
CA MET A 184 -36.25 22.69 -3.52
C MET A 184 -35.65 22.35 -2.14
N GLY A 185 -35.95 21.15 -1.65
CA GLY A 185 -35.64 20.70 -0.30
C GLY A 185 -34.15 20.52 -0.03
N MET A 186 -33.76 20.81 1.20
CA MET A 186 -32.46 20.48 1.77
C MET A 186 -32.70 19.79 3.12
N PRO A 187 -32.10 18.62 3.40
CA PRO A 187 -32.33 17.89 4.64
C PRO A 187 -31.60 18.58 5.81
N PRO A 188 -32.14 18.54 7.05
CA PRO A 188 -31.51 19.19 8.19
C PRO A 188 -30.24 18.44 8.62
N MET A 189 -29.11 19.13 8.70
CA MET A 189 -27.89 18.60 9.34
C MET A 189 -28.06 18.50 10.85
N PRO A 190 -27.56 17.44 11.50
CA PRO A 190 -27.58 17.30 12.96
C PRO A 190 -26.57 18.28 13.62
N PRO A 191 -26.86 18.81 14.82
CA PRO A 191 -25.98 19.75 15.49
C PRO A 191 -24.71 19.02 15.96
N PHE A 192 -23.58 19.36 15.35
CA PHE A 192 -22.27 18.86 15.74
C PHE A 192 -21.95 19.43 17.14
N GLY A 193 -21.86 18.52 18.11
CA GLY A 193 -21.59 18.83 19.50
C GLY A 193 -20.24 19.52 19.67
N MET A 194 -20.28 20.70 20.28
CA MET A 194 -19.12 21.43 20.77
C MET A 194 -18.58 20.72 22.03
N PRO A 195 -17.28 20.37 22.11
CA PRO A 195 -16.72 19.73 23.30
C PRO A 195 -16.60 20.75 24.45
N PRO A 196 -16.85 20.35 25.71
CA PRO A 196 -16.72 21.25 26.84
C PRO A 196 -15.24 21.55 27.10
N MET A 197 -14.90 22.84 27.10
CA MET A 197 -13.63 23.36 27.63
C MET A 197 -13.55 23.03 29.11
N GLY A 198 -12.71 22.03 29.44
CA GLY A 198 -12.38 21.67 30.81
C GLY A 198 -11.50 22.74 31.44
N SER A 199 -11.95 23.25 32.59
CA SER A 199 -11.17 24.08 33.50
C SER A 199 -10.28 23.17 34.35
N TYR A 200 -8.96 23.27 34.19
CA TYR A 200 -7.94 23.02 35.20
C TYR A 200 -6.71 23.85 34.88
#